data_AF-A0A0Q4K2T8-F1
#
_entry.id   AF-A0A0Q4K2T8-F1
#
_cell.length_a   1.000
_cell.length_b   1.000
_cell.length_c   1.000
_cell.angle_alpha   90.00
_cell.angle_beta   90.00
_cell.angle_gamma   90.00
#
_symmetry.space_group_name_H-M   'P 1'
#
loop_
_entity.id
_entity.type
_entity.pdbx_description
1 polymer ?
#
loop_
_entity_poly.entity_id
_entity_poly.type
_entity_poly.pdbx_seq_one_letter_code
_entity_poly.pdbx_strand_id
1 'polypeptide(L)'
;MRPSSIVRFDRLYLASIAVGLIGNILEWPLTMARLAENPDTAALGSTATVAAGGMIVVGVAIALLLWFFIARRGSVVAKWILVVFTVFAIGSLAVGFSTGAVILDVGGIVRIAAVALQTAAVVFLFRPDAAAWFAPAIVDEDI
;
A
#
# COMPACT_ATOMS: atom_id res chain seq x y z
N MET A 1 -25.71 -0.50 -5.58
CA MET A 1 -24.71 -0.76 -6.64
C MET A 1 -23.41 -0.06 -6.26
N ARG A 2 -22.24 -0.65 -6.53
CA ARG A 2 -20.94 0.00 -6.23
C ARG A 2 -20.71 1.18 -7.19
N PRO A 3 -20.29 2.37 -6.72
CA PRO A 3 -20.00 3.51 -7.58
C PRO A 3 -18.82 3.24 -8.52
N SER A 4 -18.82 3.88 -9.69
CA SER A 4 -17.73 3.77 -10.67
C SER A 4 -16.36 4.14 -10.08
N SER A 5 -16.33 5.12 -9.17
CA SER A 5 -15.11 5.55 -8.45
C SER A 5 -14.54 4.46 -7.53
N ILE A 6 -15.40 3.65 -6.89
CA ILE A 6 -14.98 2.51 -6.06
C ILE A 6 -14.42 1.38 -6.94
N VAL A 7 -14.98 1.16 -8.13
CA VAL A 7 -14.46 0.16 -9.09
C VAL A 7 -13.09 0.58 -9.65
N ARG A 8 -12.87 1.88 -9.88
CA ARG A 8 -11.56 2.41 -10.30
C ARG A 8 -10.52 2.31 -9.18
N PHE A 9 -10.92 2.66 -7.95
CA PHE A 9 -10.10 2.43 -6.75
C PHE A 9 -9.66 0.96 -6.66
N ASP A 10 -10.61 0.03 -6.78
CA ASP A 10 -10.38 -1.42 -6.70
C ASP A 10 -9.25 -1.87 -7.65
N ARG A 11 -9.37 -1.51 -8.94
CA ARG A 11 -8.38 -1.85 -9.97
C ARG A 11 -7.02 -1.21 -9.72
N LEU A 12 -6.99 0.09 -9.41
CA LEU A 12 -5.73 0.83 -9.21
C LEU A 12 -5.00 0.36 -7.95
N TYR A 13 -5.74 0.10 -6.88
CA TYR A 13 -5.16 -0.35 -5.63
C TYR A 13 -4.59 -1.77 -5.75
N LEU A 14 -5.34 -2.71 -6.34
CA LEU A 14 -4.84 -4.06 -6.61
C LEU A 14 -3.64 -4.04 -7.56
N ALA A 15 -3.67 -3.19 -8.59
CA ALA A 15 -2.52 -2.99 -9.47
C ALA A 15 -1.30 -2.43 -8.69
N SER A 16 -1.49 -1.50 -7.76
CA SER A 16 -0.40 -0.99 -6.91
C SER A 16 0.23 -2.07 -6.05
N ILE A 17 -0.58 -2.99 -5.50
CA ILE A 17 -0.09 -4.14 -4.74
C ILE A 17 0.72 -5.08 -5.64
N ALA A 18 0.21 -5.41 -6.82
CA ALA A 18 0.91 -6.28 -7.77
C ALA A 18 2.26 -5.67 -8.21
N VAL A 19 2.27 -4.39 -8.56
CA VAL A 19 3.50 -3.66 -8.93
C VAL A 19 4.46 -3.60 -7.74
N GLY A 20 3.97 -3.32 -6.54
CA GLY A 20 4.79 -3.33 -5.32
C GLY A 20 5.42 -4.70 -5.04
N LEU A 21 4.69 -5.79 -5.23
CA LEU A 21 5.21 -7.16 -5.10
C LEU A 21 6.30 -7.46 -6.13
N ILE A 22 6.10 -7.05 -7.39
CA ILE A 22 7.14 -7.16 -8.42
C ILE A 22 8.39 -6.40 -8.01
N GLY A 23 8.24 -5.18 -7.51
CA GLY A 23 9.35 -4.38 -6.98
C GLY A 23 10.11 -5.10 -5.86
N ASN A 24 9.38 -5.70 -4.91
CA ASN A 24 9.99 -6.47 -3.81
C ASN A 24 10.78 -7.69 -4.31
N ILE A 25 10.29 -8.38 -5.34
CA ILE A 25 10.99 -9.53 -5.94
C ILE A 25 12.28 -9.06 -6.64
N LEU A 26 12.22 -7.94 -7.36
CA LEU A 26 13.37 -7.37 -8.07
C LEU A 26 14.44 -6.83 -7.10
N GLU A 27 14.01 -6.19 -6.01
CA GLU A 27 14.91 -5.65 -4.97
C GLU A 27 15.35 -6.72 -3.95
N TRP A 28 14.83 -7.95 -4.03
CA TRP A 28 15.14 -9.01 -3.07
C TRP A 28 16.64 -9.32 -2.94
N PRO A 29 17.44 -9.42 -4.04
CA PRO A 29 18.87 -9.68 -3.92
C PRO A 29 19.61 -8.56 -3.19
N LEU A 30 19.25 -7.29 -3.46
CA LEU A 30 19.81 -6.13 -2.78
C LEU A 30 19.43 -6.15 -1.30
N THR A 31 18.17 -6.48 -0.99
CA THR A 31 17.68 -6.60 0.40
C THR A 31 18.46 -7.66 1.17
N MET A 32 18.73 -8.82 0.55
CA MET A 32 19.53 -9.88 1.18
C MET A 32 20.99 -9.46 1.39
N ALA A 33 21.59 -8.74 0.43
CA ALA A 33 22.94 -8.19 0.61
C ALA A 33 22.99 -7.23 1.80
N ARG A 34 22.00 -6.33 1.95
CA ARG A 34 21.90 -5.40 3.09
C ARG A 34 21.71 -6.10 4.42
N LEU A 35 20.96 -7.21 4.47
CA LEU A 35 20.77 -8.00 5.68
C LEU A 35 22.04 -8.79 6.06
N ALA A 36 22.82 -9.23 5.07
CA ALA A 36 24.09 -9.92 5.32
C ALA A 36 25.20 -8.96 5.79
N GLU A 37 25.19 -7.71 5.30
CA GLU A 37 26.14 -6.67 5.68
C GLU A 37 25.87 -6.08 7.08
N ASN A 38 24.62 -6.12 7.57
CA ASN A 38 24.27 -5.55 8.86
C ASN A 38 24.63 -6.49 10.03
N PRO A 39 25.46 -6.06 11.00
CA PRO A 39 25.89 -6.90 12.13
C PRO A 39 24.72 -7.45 12.97
N ASP A 40 23.68 -6.63 13.15
CA ASP A 40 22.49 -6.97 13.95
C ASP A 40 21.64 -8.07 13.30
N THR A 41 21.60 -8.11 11.97
CA THR A 41 20.83 -9.11 11.21
C THR A 41 21.68 -10.30 10.79
N ALA A 42 23.00 -10.15 10.68
CA ALA A 42 23.93 -11.24 10.45
C ALA A 42 23.88 -12.28 11.58
N ALA A 43 23.71 -11.83 12.83
CA ALA A 43 23.53 -12.71 13.99
C ALA A 43 22.24 -13.55 13.92
N LEU A 44 21.23 -13.08 13.20
CA LEU A 44 19.96 -13.78 13.00
C LEU A 44 19.99 -14.77 11.82
N GLY A 45 21.00 -14.68 10.93
CA GLY A 45 21.16 -15.59 9.80
C GLY A 45 19.89 -15.76 8.95
N SER A 46 19.47 -17.00 8.72
CA SER A 46 18.26 -17.31 7.94
C SER A 46 16.95 -16.79 8.56
N THR A 47 16.93 -16.52 9.87
CA THR A 47 15.77 -15.91 10.55
C THR A 47 15.49 -14.49 10.05
N ALA A 48 16.52 -13.71 9.71
CA ALA A 48 16.34 -12.37 9.15
C ALA A 48 15.64 -12.42 7.78
N THR A 49 16.02 -13.38 6.94
CA THR A 49 15.39 -13.59 5.62
C THR A 49 13.92 -14.00 5.75
N VAL A 50 13.62 -14.92 6.66
CA VAL A 50 12.23 -15.35 6.95
C VAL A 50 11.42 -14.19 7.52
N ALA A 51 11.99 -13.39 8.42
CA ALA A 51 11.33 -12.22 8.99
C ALA A 51 11.02 -11.15 7.93
N ALA A 52 11.99 -10.83 7.04
CA ALA A 52 11.79 -9.88 5.96
C ALA A 52 10.68 -10.33 5.00
N GLY A 53 10.68 -11.61 4.58
CA GLY A 53 9.63 -12.17 3.75
C GLY A 53 8.27 -12.17 4.47
N GLY A 54 8.25 -12.50 5.76
CA GLY A 54 7.07 -12.45 6.61
C GLY A 54 6.47 -11.05 6.71
N MET A 55 7.29 -10.01 6.86
CA MET A 55 6.83 -8.62 6.87
C MET A 55 6.15 -8.22 5.56
N ILE A 56 6.69 -8.65 4.41
CA ILE A 56 6.06 -8.41 3.09
C ILE A 56 4.69 -9.08 3.03
N VAL A 57 4.60 -10.37 3.42
CA VAL A 57 3.33 -11.13 3.40
C VAL A 57 2.29 -10.48 4.32
N VAL A 58 2.69 -10.11 5.54
CA VAL A 58 1.81 -9.42 6.50
C VAL A 58 1.36 -8.06 5.95
N GLY A 59 2.27 -7.28 5.37
CA GLY A 59 1.94 -5.99 4.77
C GLY A 59 0.92 -6.11 3.64
N VAL A 60 1.08 -7.11 2.76
CA VAL A 60 0.12 -7.41 1.69
C VAL A 60 -1.23 -7.86 2.25
N ALA A 61 -1.22 -8.71 3.28
CA ALA A 61 -2.46 -9.15 3.93
C ALA A 61 -3.23 -7.97 4.53
N ILE A 62 -2.55 -7.05 5.21
CA ILE A 62 -3.13 -5.81 5.75
C ILE A 62 -3.71 -4.96 4.61
N ALA A 63 -2.95 -4.77 3.52
CA ALA A 63 -3.41 -4.01 2.36
C ALA A 63 -4.71 -4.60 1.75
N LEU A 64 -4.76 -5.93 1.58
CA LEU A 64 -5.96 -6.63 1.08
C LEU A 64 -7.14 -6.52 2.05
N LEU A 65 -6.89 -6.55 3.36
CA LEU A 65 -7.92 -6.35 4.38
C LEU A 65 -8.52 -4.95 4.33
N LEU A 66 -7.67 -3.91 4.21
CA LEU A 66 -8.11 -2.54 4.04
C LEU A 66 -8.93 -2.37 2.75
N TRP A 67 -8.43 -2.92 1.64
CA TRP A 67 -9.17 -2.94 0.39
C TRP A 67 -10.55 -3.59 0.54
N PHE A 68 -10.63 -4.74 1.21
CA PHE A 68 -11.89 -5.43 1.43
C PHE A 68 -12.86 -4.58 2.24
N PHE A 69 -12.42 -3.94 3.33
CA PHE A 69 -13.27 -3.08 4.14
C PHE A 69 -13.74 -1.82 3.42
N ILE A 70 -12.88 -1.21 2.62
CA ILE A 70 -13.22 -0.01 1.84
C ILE A 70 -14.21 -0.39 0.73
N ALA A 71 -13.85 -1.37 -0.09
CA ALA A 71 -14.57 -1.68 -1.30
C ALA A 71 -15.87 -2.46 -1.00
N ARG A 72 -15.88 -3.43 -0.07
CA ARG A 72 -17.07 -4.27 0.20
C ARG A 72 -17.95 -3.74 1.34
N ARG A 73 -17.36 -3.13 2.36
CA ARG A 73 -18.10 -2.67 3.55
C ARG A 73 -18.35 -1.16 3.61
N GLY A 74 -17.71 -0.36 2.76
CA GLY A 74 -17.86 1.10 2.80
C GLY A 74 -17.38 1.69 4.13
N SER A 75 -16.31 1.14 4.72
CA SER A 75 -15.80 1.62 6.02
C SER A 75 -15.03 2.94 5.89
N VAL A 76 -15.54 3.99 6.54
CA VAL A 76 -14.87 5.30 6.66
C VAL A 76 -13.53 5.17 7.42
N VAL A 77 -13.49 4.33 8.45
CA VAL A 77 -12.27 4.10 9.25
C VAL A 77 -11.17 3.50 8.38
N ALA A 78 -11.50 2.47 7.59
CA ALA A 78 -10.53 1.85 6.69
C ALA A 78 -10.01 2.82 5.62
N LYS A 79 -10.88 3.73 5.13
CA LYS A 79 -10.47 4.81 4.22
C LYS A 79 -9.39 5.71 4.86
N TRP A 80 -9.61 6.17 6.09
CA TRP A 80 -8.63 7.03 6.77
C TRP A 80 -7.33 6.31 7.10
N ILE A 81 -7.40 5.05 7.52
CA ILE A 81 -6.21 4.22 7.73
C ILE A 81 -5.39 4.13 6.43
N LEU A 82 -6.04 3.86 5.31
CA LEU A 82 -5.35 3.79 4.02
C LEU A 82 -4.72 5.13 3.63
N VAL A 83 -5.40 6.26 3.88
CA VAL A 83 -4.85 7.61 3.63
C VAL A 83 -3.57 7.82 4.43
N VAL A 84 -3.55 7.47 5.71
CA VAL A 84 -2.35 7.59 6.57
C VAL A 84 -1.21 6.72 6.03
N PHE A 85 -1.50 5.48 5.63
CA PHE A 85 -0.50 4.60 5.02
C PHE A 85 0.07 5.17 3.72
N THR A 86 -0.77 5.77 2.87
CA THR A 86 -0.30 6.40 1.63
C THR A 86 0.56 7.63 1.89
N VAL A 87 0.19 8.48 2.86
CA VAL A 87 1.03 9.61 3.28
C VAL A 87 2.38 9.11 3.82
N PHE A 88 2.37 8.05 4.63
CA PHE A 88 3.59 7.43 5.14
C PHE A 88 4.46 6.84 4.02
N ALA A 89 3.86 6.20 3.02
CA ALA A 89 4.57 5.65 1.87
C ALA A 89 5.24 6.75 1.04
N ILE A 90 4.53 7.86 0.79
CA ILE A 90 5.09 9.04 0.10
C ILE A 90 6.24 9.65 0.91
N GLY A 91 6.07 9.81 2.23
CA GLY A 91 7.13 10.32 3.11
C GLY A 91 8.36 9.42 3.12
N SER A 92 8.16 8.11 3.20
CA SER A 92 9.23 7.11 3.14
C SER A 92 9.97 7.14 1.81
N LEU A 93 9.25 7.35 0.70
CA LEU A 93 9.85 7.51 -0.62
C LEU A 93 10.70 8.80 -0.68
N ALA A 94 10.20 9.91 -0.15
CA ALA A 94 10.92 11.19 -0.11
C ALA A 94 12.21 11.11 0.73
N VAL A 95 12.18 10.44 1.89
CA VAL A 95 13.36 10.16 2.71
C VAL A 95 14.34 9.24 1.98
N GLY A 96 13.83 8.24 1.25
CA GLY A 96 14.67 7.38 0.42
C GLY A 96 15.43 8.15 -0.66
N PHE A 97 14.81 9.16 -1.27
CA PHE A 97 15.48 10.07 -2.20
C PHE A 97 16.51 10.97 -1.52
N SER A 98 16.22 11.53 -0.34
CA SER A 98 17.15 12.44 0.34
C SER A 98 18.40 11.74 0.88
N THR A 99 18.30 10.45 1.21
CA THR A 99 19.41 9.62 1.70
C THR A 99 20.18 8.91 0.58
N GLY A 100 19.72 9.02 -0.67
CA GLY A 100 20.29 8.28 -1.81
C GLY A 100 20.01 6.78 -1.78
N ALA A 101 19.15 6.32 -0.87
CA ALA A 101 18.72 4.92 -0.79
C ALA A 101 17.80 4.51 -1.95
N VAL A 102 17.07 5.47 -2.54
CA VAL A 102 16.30 5.28 -3.77
C VAL A 102 17.14 5.72 -4.95
N ILE A 103 17.63 4.75 -5.72
CA ILE A 103 18.33 4.97 -6.98
C ILE A 103 17.28 4.93 -8.10
N LEU A 104 17.42 5.78 -9.13
CA LEU A 104 16.55 5.75 -10.32
C LEU A 104 16.92 4.59 -11.25
N ASP A 105 16.95 3.39 -10.70
CA ASP A 105 17.05 2.13 -11.43
C ASP A 105 15.66 1.52 -11.65
N VAL A 106 15.63 0.30 -12.18
CA VAL A 106 14.35 -0.41 -12.43
C VAL A 106 13.54 -0.58 -11.14
N GLY A 107 14.19 -0.86 -10.00
CA GLY A 107 13.51 -1.03 -8.70
C GLY A 107 12.89 0.28 -8.20
N GLY A 108 13.67 1.36 -8.24
CA GLY A 108 13.20 2.70 -7.88
C GLY A 108 12.02 3.16 -8.74
N ILE A 109 12.08 2.95 -10.06
CA ILE A 109 10.99 3.30 -10.98
C ILE A 109 9.72 2.50 -10.65
N VAL A 110 9.84 1.20 -10.41
CA VAL A 110 8.71 0.33 -10.04
C VAL A 110 8.10 0.78 -8.71
N ARG A 111 8.93 1.16 -7.73
CA ARG A 111 8.47 1.66 -6.43
C ARG A 111 7.73 2.99 -6.54
N ILE A 112 8.24 3.93 -7.34
CA ILE A 112 7.56 5.20 -7.63
C ILE A 112 6.21 4.93 -8.30
N ALA A 113 6.18 4.04 -9.29
CA ALA A 113 4.94 3.67 -9.96
C ALA A 113 3.91 3.07 -8.99
N ALA A 114 4.34 2.16 -8.10
CA ALA A 114 3.45 1.58 -7.08
C ALA A 114 2.84 2.65 -6.17
N VAL A 115 3.65 3.59 -5.67
CA VAL A 115 3.18 4.70 -4.82
C VAL A 115 2.25 5.64 -5.59
N ALA A 116 2.57 5.93 -6.85
CA ALA A 116 1.72 6.77 -7.71
C ALA A 116 0.35 6.12 -7.96
N LEU A 117 0.31 4.81 -8.27
CA LEU A 117 -0.94 4.06 -8.42
C LEU A 117 -1.75 4.04 -7.13
N GLN A 118 -1.08 3.81 -5.99
CA GLN A 118 -1.75 3.82 -4.68
C GLN A 118 -2.34 5.20 -4.37
N THR A 119 -1.59 6.26 -4.63
CA THR A 119 -2.04 7.64 -4.41
C THR A 119 -3.23 7.96 -5.31
N ALA A 120 -3.16 7.61 -6.60
CA ALA A 120 -4.26 7.77 -7.53
C ALA A 120 -5.51 7.02 -7.05
N ALA A 121 -5.35 5.78 -6.55
CA ALA A 121 -6.45 5.02 -5.97
C ALA A 121 -7.10 5.77 -4.79
N VAL A 122 -6.31 6.27 -3.85
CA VAL A 122 -6.82 7.01 -2.68
C VAL A 122 -7.58 8.27 -3.09
N VAL A 123 -7.14 9.00 -4.12
CA VAL A 123 -7.86 10.18 -4.64
C VAL A 123 -9.28 9.82 -5.10
N PHE A 124 -9.49 8.64 -5.71
CA PHE A 124 -10.83 8.18 -6.09
C PHE A 124 -11.76 7.96 -4.89
N LEU A 125 -11.25 7.72 -3.68
CA LEU A 125 -12.05 7.56 -2.46
C LEU A 125 -12.63 8.88 -1.94
N PHE A 126 -12.13 10.03 -2.41
CA PHE A 126 -12.63 11.36 -2.04
C PHE A 126 -13.61 11.93 -3.05
N ARG A 127 -13.87 11.23 -4.16
CA ARG A 127 -14.88 11.68 -5.11
C ARG A 127 -16.28 11.68 -4.48
N PRO A 128 -17.17 12.60 -4.90
CA PRO A 128 -18.53 12.71 -4.34
C PRO A 128 -19.30 11.38 -4.43
N ASP A 129 -19.16 10.65 -5.54
CA ASP A 129 -19.77 9.32 -5.71
C ASP A 129 -19.28 8.29 -4.67
N ALA A 130 -18.01 8.40 -4.25
CA ALA A 130 -17.45 7.54 -3.23
C ALA A 130 -17.87 8.02 -1.83
N ALA A 131 -18.04 9.32 -1.60
CA ALA A 131 -18.53 9.85 -0.34
C ALA A 131 -19.93 9.30 0.00
N ALA A 132 -20.82 9.20 -1.00
CA ALA A 132 -22.14 8.57 -0.84
C ALA A 132 -22.06 7.07 -0.47
N TRP A 133 -21.00 6.37 -0.89
CA TRP A 133 -20.75 4.97 -0.52
C TRP A 133 -20.30 4.81 0.94
N PHE A 134 -19.70 5.83 1.52
CA PHE A 134 -19.27 5.86 2.92
C PHE A 134 -20.30 6.51 3.86
N ALA A 135 -21.37 7.10 3.31
CA ALA A 135 -22.42 7.73 4.10
C ALA A 135 -23.19 6.66 4.89
N PRO A 136 -23.54 6.92 6.17
CA PRO A 136 -24.49 6.08 6.89
C PRO A 136 -25.77 5.97 6.07
N ALA A 137 -26.37 4.79 6.02
CA ALA A 137 -27.73 4.67 5.49
C ALA A 137 -28.60 5.61 6.31
N ILE A 138 -29.15 6.64 5.67
CA ILE A 138 -30.15 7.49 6.29
C ILE A 138 -31.34 6.56 6.53
N VAL A 139 -31.51 6.14 7.78
CA VAL A 139 -32.75 5.53 8.20
C VAL A 139 -33.69 6.72 8.31
N ASP A 140 -34.53 6.92 7.30
CA ASP A 140 -35.70 7.79 7.46
C ASP A 140 -36.56 7.13 8.56
N GLU A 141 -36.34 7.55 9.80
CA GLU A 141 -37.29 7.36 10.88
C GLU A 141 -38.45 8.31 10.59
N ASP A 142 -39.36 7.86 9.71
CA ASP A 142 -40.72 8.37 9.64
C ASP A 142 -41.39 8.07 11.00
N ILE A 143 -41.39 9.05 11.91
CA ILE A 143 -42.21 9.11 13.13
C ILE A 143 -43.36 10.09 12.91
#